data_AF-A0A926U9M1-F1
#
_entry.id   AF-A0A926U9M1-F1
#
_cell.length_a   1.000
_cell.length_b   1.000
_cell.length_c   1.000
_cell.angle_alpha   90.00
_cell.angle_beta   90.00
_cell.angle_gamma   90.00
#
_symmetry.space_group_name_H-M   'P 1'
#
loop_
_entity.id
_entity.type
_entity.pdbx_description
1 polymer ?
#
loop_
_entity_poly.entity_id
_entity_poly.type
_entity_poly.pdbx_seq_one_letter_code
_entity_poly.pdbx_strand_id
1 'polypeptide(L)'
;MKTSSLSIPTEAIIEDAKIKLEFAREHIGDLALFGLTITWLDQFQTKVAAYEALPSDDALLATQKRLTAQKDNLLKQAELWGNLLRDRCQYAFGSGAFNPFPVSSFRTAARNESKMIQVLPNLIDIASSNATALAAFGQPKDYANQGQSLRNRLDELNQQQERAKRERKAATEIRRQAARTVYTELTHLNGIARKVYRDSPAQQALFKALANRNNPPILEAELPKQSA
;
A
#
# COMPACT_ATOMS: atom_id res chain seq x y z
N MET A 1 23.49 23.91 -1.06
CA MET A 1 22.25 24.68 -1.25
C MET A 1 21.06 23.75 -1.08
N LYS A 2 20.32 23.86 0.03
CA LYS A 2 19.05 23.14 0.22
C LYS A 2 17.98 23.90 -0.58
N THR A 3 17.53 23.35 -1.70
CA THR A 3 16.27 23.78 -2.30
C THR A 3 15.17 23.36 -1.34
N SER A 4 14.72 24.31 -0.52
CA SER A 4 13.52 24.16 0.30
C SER A 4 12.32 24.08 -0.64
N SER A 5 12.01 22.88 -1.14
CA SER A 5 10.74 22.63 -1.80
C SER A 5 9.66 22.77 -0.73
N LEU A 6 8.90 23.87 -0.76
CA LEU A 6 7.64 23.98 -0.03
C LEU A 6 6.69 22.91 -0.58
N SER A 7 6.75 21.72 0.01
CA SER A 7 5.77 20.67 -0.17
C SER A 7 4.54 21.05 0.65
N ILE A 8 3.42 21.24 -0.03
CA ILE A 8 2.15 21.43 0.67
C ILE A 8 1.54 20.04 0.86
N PRO A 9 1.21 19.65 2.11
CA PRO A 9 0.49 18.42 2.37
C PRO A 9 -0.80 18.37 1.58
N THR A 10 -1.12 17.24 0.97
CA THR A 10 -2.31 17.15 0.10
C THR A 10 -3.58 17.40 0.91
N GLU A 11 -3.59 16.94 2.15
CA GLU A 11 -4.65 17.13 3.14
C GLU A 11 -4.93 18.62 3.38
N ALA A 12 -3.90 19.48 3.40
CA ALA A 12 -4.08 20.92 3.54
C ALA A 12 -4.75 21.56 2.31
N ILE A 13 -4.49 21.03 1.10
CA ILE A 13 -5.15 21.49 -0.14
C ILE A 13 -6.64 21.16 -0.10
N ILE A 14 -6.98 19.94 0.35
CA ILE A 14 -8.37 19.50 0.43
C ILE A 14 -9.15 20.31 1.47
N GLU A 15 -8.56 20.53 2.64
CA GLU A 15 -9.21 21.31 3.69
C GLU A 15 -9.44 22.77 3.26
N ASP A 16 -8.44 23.40 2.64
CA ASP A 16 -8.57 24.74 2.07
C ASP A 16 -9.62 24.80 0.97
N ALA A 17 -9.69 23.77 0.11
CA ALA A 17 -10.72 23.67 -0.91
C ALA A 17 -12.14 23.65 -0.32
N LYS A 18 -12.34 22.91 0.78
CA LYS A 18 -13.65 22.79 1.44
C LYS A 18 -14.10 24.12 2.05
N ILE A 19 -13.21 24.77 2.82
CA ILE A 19 -13.49 26.08 3.43
C ILE A 19 -13.85 27.12 2.36
N LYS A 20 -13.10 27.15 1.25
CA LYS A 20 -13.33 28.10 0.17
C LYS A 20 -14.55 27.78 -0.67
N LEU A 21 -14.89 26.50 -0.84
CA LEU A 21 -16.12 26.07 -1.49
C LEU A 21 -17.35 26.52 -0.69
N GLU A 22 -17.33 26.35 0.63
CA GLU A 22 -18.40 26.80 1.52
C GLU A 22 -18.62 28.31 1.40
N PHE A 23 -17.55 29.09 1.56
CA PHE A 23 -17.62 30.55 1.38
C PHE A 23 -18.11 30.94 -0.03
N ALA A 24 -17.61 30.28 -1.07
CA ALA A 24 -18.00 30.59 -2.44
C ALA A 24 -19.48 30.29 -2.74
N ARG A 25 -20.06 29.29 -2.07
CA ARG A 25 -21.50 29.00 -2.19
C ARG A 25 -22.34 30.09 -1.53
N GLU A 26 -21.95 30.53 -0.34
CA GLU A 26 -22.65 31.61 0.38
C GLU A 26 -22.64 32.93 -0.41
N HIS A 27 -21.54 33.19 -1.11
CA HIS A 27 -21.34 34.42 -1.88
C HIS A 27 -21.42 34.22 -3.40
N ILE A 28 -22.23 33.27 -3.87
CA ILE A 28 -22.33 32.96 -5.30
C ILE A 28 -22.82 34.15 -6.13
N GLY A 29 -23.62 35.05 -5.54
CA GLY A 29 -24.10 36.26 -6.22
C GLY A 29 -22.96 37.14 -6.73
N ASP A 30 -21.95 37.40 -5.89
CA ASP A 30 -20.80 38.24 -6.22
C ASP A 30 -19.86 37.54 -7.21
N LEU A 31 -19.68 36.23 -7.04
CA LEU A 31 -18.82 35.40 -7.88
C LEU A 31 -19.41 35.17 -9.29
N ALA A 32 -20.74 35.09 -9.41
CA ALA A 32 -21.44 34.91 -10.68
C ALA A 32 -21.21 36.07 -11.65
N LEU A 33 -21.00 37.29 -11.15
CA LEU A 33 -20.65 38.46 -11.98
C LEU A 33 -19.33 38.28 -12.74
N PHE A 34 -18.48 37.36 -12.28
CA PHE A 34 -17.18 37.05 -12.88
C PHE A 34 -17.14 35.64 -13.50
N GLY A 35 -18.30 35.03 -13.75
CA GLY A 35 -18.44 33.79 -14.50
C GLY A 35 -18.36 32.49 -13.67
N LEU A 36 -18.29 32.58 -12.33
CA LEU A 36 -18.40 31.41 -11.47
C LEU A 36 -19.86 31.02 -11.27
N THR A 37 -20.24 29.81 -11.68
CA THR A 37 -21.61 29.31 -11.58
C THR A 37 -21.78 28.34 -10.43
N ILE A 38 -23.01 28.17 -9.94
CA ILE A 38 -23.33 27.14 -8.96
C ILE A 38 -22.98 25.74 -9.49
N THR A 39 -23.22 25.50 -10.78
CA THR A 39 -22.86 24.25 -11.46
C THR A 39 -21.36 23.99 -11.41
N TRP A 40 -20.53 25.02 -11.58
CA TRP A 40 -19.07 24.87 -11.44
C TRP A 40 -18.68 24.51 -10.00
N LEU A 41 -19.30 25.14 -8.99
CA LEU A 41 -19.05 24.81 -7.58
C LEU A 41 -19.47 23.37 -7.25
N ASP A 42 -20.59 22.89 -7.80
CA ASP A 42 -21.05 21.50 -7.65
C ASP A 42 -20.05 20.50 -8.28
N GLN A 43 -19.52 20.82 -9.46
CA GLN A 43 -18.49 20.02 -10.11
C GLN A 43 -17.18 20.03 -9.30
N PHE A 44 -16.80 21.18 -8.74
CA PHE A 44 -15.61 21.27 -7.90
C PHE A 44 -15.77 20.47 -6.60
N GLN A 45 -16.92 20.57 -5.93
CA GLN A 45 -17.22 19.74 -4.75
C GLN A 45 -17.22 18.24 -5.07
N THR A 46 -17.74 17.84 -6.24
CA THR A 46 -17.69 16.44 -6.69
C THR A 46 -16.24 15.94 -6.83
N LYS A 47 -15.32 16.79 -7.32
CA LYS A 47 -13.89 16.46 -7.41
C LYS A 47 -13.23 16.32 -6.03
N VAL A 48 -13.60 17.17 -5.07
CA VAL A 48 -13.15 17.07 -3.68
C VAL A 48 -13.62 15.75 -3.05
N ALA A 49 -14.92 15.43 -3.17
CA ALA A 49 -15.47 14.18 -2.66
C ALA A 49 -14.85 12.95 -3.31
N ALA A 50 -14.58 13.01 -4.63
CA ALA A 50 -13.90 11.94 -5.34
C ALA A 50 -12.48 11.71 -4.82
N TYR A 51 -11.75 12.77 -4.43
CA TYR A 51 -10.45 12.63 -3.77
C TYR A 51 -10.59 11.97 -2.39
N GLU A 52 -11.53 12.44 -1.55
CA GLU A 52 -11.73 11.92 -0.19
C GLU A 52 -12.15 10.44 -0.18
N ALA A 53 -12.84 9.97 -1.22
CA ALA A 53 -13.22 8.58 -1.40
C ALA A 53 -12.04 7.65 -1.74
N LEU A 54 -10.88 8.18 -2.17
CA LEU A 54 -9.72 7.36 -2.49
C LEU A 54 -9.09 6.80 -1.20
N PRO A 55 -8.58 5.55 -1.23
CA PRO A 55 -7.86 4.99 -0.09
C PRO A 55 -6.64 5.84 0.24
N SER A 56 -6.39 6.06 1.54
CA SER A 56 -5.21 6.77 1.99
C SER A 56 -3.96 5.92 1.85
N ASP A 57 -2.82 6.57 1.66
CA ASP A 57 -1.52 5.91 1.61
C ASP A 57 -1.25 5.10 2.90
N ASP A 58 -1.72 5.60 4.05
CA ASP A 58 -1.64 4.93 5.34
C ASP A 58 -2.47 3.65 5.41
N ALA A 59 -3.71 3.67 4.90
CA ALA A 59 -4.55 2.48 4.84
C ALA A 59 -3.93 1.39 3.93
N LEU A 60 -3.37 1.80 2.79
CA LEU A 60 -2.66 0.90 1.88
C LEU A 60 -1.40 0.33 2.51
N LEU A 61 -0.63 1.16 3.23
CA LEU A 61 0.58 0.75 3.93
C LEU A 61 0.29 -0.17 5.12
N ALA A 62 -0.81 0.07 5.86
CA ALA A 62 -1.29 -0.81 6.91
C ALA A 62 -1.65 -2.20 6.36
N THR A 63 -2.31 -2.24 5.20
CA THR A 63 -2.63 -3.50 4.50
C THR A 63 -1.36 -4.27 4.13
N GLN A 64 -0.35 -3.59 3.59
CA GLN A 64 0.94 -4.21 3.27
C GLN A 64 1.66 -4.75 4.50
N LYS A 65 1.71 -3.98 5.59
CA LYS A 65 2.30 -4.42 6.86
C LYS A 65 1.61 -5.67 7.42
N ARG A 66 0.28 -5.70 7.38
CA ARG A 66 -0.51 -6.86 7.82
C ARG A 66 -0.17 -8.11 7.02
N LEU A 67 -0.12 -8.01 5.69
CA LEU A 67 0.23 -9.13 4.82
C LEU A 67 1.66 -9.62 5.09
N THR A 68 2.62 -8.71 5.24
CA THR A 68 4.00 -9.09 5.60
C THR A 68 4.05 -9.86 6.92
N ALA A 69 3.37 -9.38 7.98
CA ALA A 69 3.35 -10.07 9.27
C ALA A 69 2.71 -11.47 9.18
N GLN A 70 1.64 -11.64 8.39
CA GLN A 70 1.02 -12.95 8.15
C GLN A 70 1.96 -13.90 7.40
N LYS A 71 2.67 -13.38 6.39
CA LYS A 71 3.67 -14.15 5.62
C LYS A 71 4.84 -14.60 6.49
N ASP A 72 5.37 -13.72 7.33
CA ASP A 72 6.48 -14.04 8.25
C ASP A 72 6.07 -15.13 9.24
N ASN A 73 4.83 -15.10 9.73
CA ASN A 73 4.30 -16.14 10.59
C ASN A 73 4.20 -17.48 9.86
N LEU A 74 3.63 -17.51 8.65
CA LEU A 74 3.55 -18.74 7.86
C LEU A 74 4.92 -19.29 7.46
N LEU A 75 5.90 -18.43 7.18
CA LEU A 75 7.27 -18.86 6.90
C LEU A 75 7.88 -19.59 8.11
N LYS A 76 7.68 -19.07 9.32
CA LYS A 76 8.11 -19.74 10.57
C LYS A 76 7.40 -21.07 10.78
N GLN A 77 6.10 -21.16 10.44
CA GLN A 77 5.36 -22.42 10.51
C GLN A 77 5.91 -23.45 9.50
N ALA A 78 6.20 -23.02 8.26
CA ALA A 78 6.83 -23.86 7.24
C ALA A 78 8.24 -24.30 7.64
N GLU A 79 9.02 -23.42 8.26
CA GLU A 79 10.32 -23.75 8.83
C GLU A 79 10.20 -24.80 9.95
N LEU A 80 9.29 -24.63 10.90
CA LEU A 80 9.07 -25.60 11.97
C LEU A 80 8.65 -26.96 11.40
N TRP A 81 7.70 -26.96 10.46
CA TRP A 81 7.24 -28.17 9.78
C TRP A 81 8.39 -28.87 9.03
N GLY A 82 9.23 -28.12 8.33
CA GLY A 82 10.38 -28.68 7.63
C GLY A 82 11.48 -29.20 8.57
N ASN A 83 11.73 -28.53 9.70
CA ASN A 83 12.68 -29.01 10.72
C ASN A 83 12.21 -30.33 11.35
N LEU A 84 10.93 -30.45 11.70
CA LEU A 84 10.38 -31.69 12.22
C LEU A 84 10.46 -32.84 11.19
N LEU A 85 10.23 -32.54 9.90
CA LEU A 85 10.45 -33.51 8.83
C LEU A 85 11.91 -33.96 8.77
N ARG A 86 12.83 -33.00 8.82
CA ARG A 86 14.28 -33.27 8.82
C ARG A 86 14.68 -34.18 9.96
N ASP A 87 14.26 -33.88 11.18
CA ASP A 87 14.62 -34.67 12.36
C ASP A 87 14.13 -36.11 12.21
N ARG A 88 12.90 -36.31 11.72
CA ARG A 88 12.35 -37.64 11.44
C ARG A 88 13.09 -38.37 10.32
N CYS A 89 13.47 -37.66 9.25
CA CYS A 89 14.33 -38.23 8.20
C CYS A 89 15.69 -38.65 8.76
N GLN A 90 16.27 -37.88 9.70
CA GLN A 90 17.52 -38.24 10.37
C GLN A 90 17.37 -39.49 11.24
N TYR A 91 16.26 -39.65 11.96
CA TYR A 91 15.99 -40.87 12.73
C TYR A 91 15.73 -42.08 11.84
N ALA A 92 14.98 -41.91 10.75
CA ALA A 92 14.61 -43.01 9.86
C ALA A 92 15.74 -43.48 8.94
N PHE A 93 16.59 -42.56 8.48
CA PHE A 93 17.57 -42.82 7.41
C PHE A 93 19.01 -42.44 7.77
N GLY A 94 19.25 -41.91 8.98
CA GLY A 94 20.56 -41.43 9.42
C GLY A 94 20.97 -40.09 8.78
N SER A 95 22.25 -39.76 8.92
CA SER A 95 22.84 -38.49 8.43
C SER A 95 23.68 -38.64 7.15
N GLY A 96 23.65 -39.81 6.50
CA GLY A 96 24.48 -40.15 5.33
C GLY A 96 23.75 -39.95 3.99
N ALA A 97 24.30 -40.55 2.92
CA ALA A 97 23.78 -40.46 1.55
C ALA A 97 22.34 -40.97 1.37
N PHE A 98 21.82 -41.75 2.33
CA PHE A 98 20.45 -42.25 2.33
C PHE A 98 19.43 -41.25 2.88
N ASN A 99 19.86 -40.12 3.44
CA ASN A 99 18.93 -39.10 3.95
C ASN A 99 18.35 -38.27 2.79
N PRO A 100 17.03 -38.35 2.54
CA PRO A 100 16.42 -37.65 1.41
C PRO A 100 16.28 -36.13 1.63
N PHE A 101 16.53 -35.62 2.84
CA PHE A 101 16.21 -34.22 3.19
C PHE A 101 17.23 -33.20 2.63
N PRO A 102 16.79 -32.19 1.85
CA PRO A 102 17.67 -31.21 1.21
C PRO A 102 18.10 -30.08 2.18
N VAL A 103 19.02 -30.37 3.10
CA VAL A 103 19.42 -29.47 4.21
C VAL A 103 19.87 -28.08 3.74
N SER A 104 20.70 -27.99 2.70
CA SER A 104 21.26 -26.71 2.22
C SER A 104 20.19 -25.81 1.59
N SER A 105 19.36 -26.37 0.70
CA SER A 105 18.25 -25.67 0.07
C SER A 105 17.23 -25.22 1.11
N PHE A 106 16.87 -26.09 2.05
CA PHE A 106 15.93 -25.77 3.11
C PHE A 106 16.43 -24.66 4.05
N ARG A 107 17.70 -24.70 4.48
CA ARG A 107 18.28 -23.64 5.32
C ARG A 107 18.23 -22.27 4.65
N THR A 108 18.44 -22.24 3.34
CA THR A 108 18.36 -21.01 2.54
C THR A 108 16.91 -20.54 2.42
N ALA A 109 15.99 -21.48 2.25
CA ALA A 109 14.54 -21.23 2.14
C ALA A 109 13.91 -20.74 3.45
N ALA A 110 14.38 -21.20 4.62
CA ALA A 110 13.86 -20.79 5.93
C ALA A 110 13.88 -19.26 6.15
N ARG A 111 14.78 -18.54 5.47
CA ARG A 111 14.93 -17.08 5.56
C ARG A 111 14.35 -16.33 4.36
N ASN A 112 13.80 -17.07 3.39
CA ASN A 112 13.33 -16.50 2.14
C ASN A 112 12.10 -17.25 1.67
N GLU A 113 10.95 -16.59 1.82
CA GLU A 113 9.65 -17.12 1.43
C GLU A 113 9.57 -17.63 -0.01
N SER A 114 10.09 -16.86 -0.99
CA SER A 114 10.07 -17.29 -2.39
C SER A 114 10.81 -18.61 -2.59
N LYS A 115 11.94 -18.78 -1.89
CA LYS A 115 12.68 -20.05 -1.86
C LYS A 115 11.95 -21.14 -1.08
N MET A 116 11.24 -20.80 0.00
CA MET A 116 10.39 -21.74 0.74
C MET A 116 9.27 -22.31 -0.12
N ILE A 117 8.58 -21.47 -0.89
CA ILE A 117 7.53 -21.90 -1.82
C ILE A 117 8.11 -22.88 -2.87
N GLN A 118 9.35 -22.66 -3.32
CA GLN A 118 10.03 -23.55 -4.28
C GLN A 118 10.49 -24.88 -3.65
N VAL A 119 10.90 -24.88 -2.38
CA VAL A 119 11.43 -26.07 -1.70
C VAL A 119 10.33 -26.94 -1.10
N LEU A 120 9.20 -26.36 -0.68
CA LEU A 120 8.08 -27.08 -0.06
C LEU A 120 7.56 -28.29 -0.88
N PRO A 121 7.38 -28.23 -2.21
CA PRO A 121 6.98 -29.39 -3.01
C PRO A 121 7.88 -30.61 -2.79
N ASN A 122 9.20 -30.43 -2.86
CA ASN A 122 10.15 -31.52 -2.63
C ASN A 122 10.04 -32.08 -1.20
N LEU A 123 9.85 -31.21 -0.20
CA LEU A 123 9.65 -31.67 1.18
C LEU A 123 8.35 -32.46 1.36
N ILE A 124 7.27 -32.04 0.69
CA ILE A 124 5.98 -32.73 0.68
C ILE A 124 6.13 -34.11 0.01
N ASP A 125 6.87 -34.18 -1.09
CA ASP A 125 7.16 -35.43 -1.79
C ASP A 125 7.97 -36.38 -0.92
N ILE A 126 8.98 -35.88 -0.18
CA ILE A 126 9.73 -36.67 0.80
C ILE A 126 8.83 -37.19 1.91
N ALA A 127 7.97 -36.32 2.48
CA ALA A 127 7.04 -36.69 3.54
C ALA A 127 6.04 -37.77 3.09
N SER A 128 5.60 -37.71 1.82
CA SER A 128 4.62 -38.62 1.24
C SER A 128 5.27 -39.95 0.84
N SER A 129 6.39 -39.90 0.13
CA SER A 129 7.10 -41.08 -0.39
C SER A 129 7.68 -41.95 0.72
N ASN A 130 8.01 -41.34 1.86
CA ASN A 130 8.59 -42.03 3.02
C ASN A 130 7.60 -42.18 4.18
N ALA A 131 6.30 -42.00 3.95
CA ALA A 131 5.29 -41.91 5.01
C ALA A 131 5.33 -43.09 5.99
N THR A 132 5.48 -44.33 5.50
CA THR A 132 5.56 -45.54 6.35
C THR A 132 6.80 -45.53 7.25
N ALA A 133 7.97 -45.22 6.68
CA ALA A 133 9.22 -45.17 7.44
C ALA A 133 9.18 -44.05 8.48
N LEU A 134 8.68 -42.86 8.11
CA LEU A 134 8.57 -41.71 9.00
C LEU A 134 7.50 -41.92 10.09
N ALA A 135 6.42 -42.66 9.80
CA ALA A 135 5.37 -42.98 10.77
C ALA A 135 5.91 -43.82 11.94
N ALA A 136 6.88 -44.70 11.70
CA ALA A 136 7.56 -45.46 12.75
C ALA A 136 8.29 -44.55 13.77
N PHE A 137 8.59 -43.31 13.38
CA PHE A 137 9.22 -42.29 14.22
C PHE A 137 8.23 -41.16 14.61
N GLY A 138 6.94 -41.46 14.64
CA GLY A 138 5.91 -40.56 15.15
C GLY A 138 5.47 -39.47 14.17
N GLN A 139 5.71 -39.63 12.87
CA GLN A 139 5.09 -38.76 11.87
C GLN A 139 3.57 -39.00 11.77
N PRO A 140 2.74 -37.95 11.90
CA PRO A 140 1.31 -38.04 11.61
C PRO A 140 1.05 -38.44 10.15
N LYS A 141 -0.03 -39.19 9.90
CA LYS A 141 -0.40 -39.64 8.55
C LYS A 141 -0.76 -38.48 7.61
N ASP A 142 -1.25 -37.38 8.17
CA ASP A 142 -1.68 -36.17 7.45
C ASP A 142 -0.54 -35.13 7.29
N TYR A 143 0.69 -35.46 7.69
CA TYR A 143 1.79 -34.51 7.74
C TYR A 143 2.12 -33.86 6.38
N ALA A 144 2.00 -34.63 5.29
CA ALA A 144 2.14 -34.11 3.94
C ALA A 144 1.02 -33.11 3.57
N ASN A 145 -0.22 -33.37 3.99
CA ASN A 145 -1.36 -32.46 3.78
C ASN A 145 -1.18 -31.15 4.55
N GLN A 146 -0.56 -31.19 5.73
CA GLN A 146 -0.19 -29.99 6.47
C GLN A 146 0.85 -29.16 5.69
N GLY A 147 1.88 -29.81 5.13
CA GLY A 147 2.86 -29.15 4.26
C GLY A 147 2.22 -28.52 3.02
N GLN A 148 1.29 -29.23 2.37
CA GLN A 148 0.53 -28.72 1.23
C GLN A 148 -0.31 -27.49 1.61
N SER A 149 -0.96 -27.53 2.77
CA SER A 149 -1.76 -26.40 3.28
C SER A 149 -0.89 -25.17 3.54
N LEU A 150 0.31 -25.36 4.10
CA LEU A 150 1.27 -24.28 4.32
C LEU A 150 1.76 -23.69 3.00
N ARG A 151 2.07 -24.53 2.00
CA ARG A 151 2.46 -24.09 0.66
C ARG A 151 1.38 -23.25 0.00
N ASN A 152 0.15 -23.75 -0.02
CA ASN A 152 -0.98 -23.05 -0.67
C ASN A 152 -1.20 -21.67 -0.03
N ARG A 153 -1.20 -21.60 1.31
CA ARG A 153 -1.36 -20.33 2.03
C ARG A 153 -0.21 -19.36 1.79
N LEU A 154 1.04 -19.85 1.74
CA LEU A 154 2.19 -19.01 1.40
C LEU A 154 2.08 -18.42 0.00
N ASP A 155 1.71 -19.24 -1.00
CA ASP A 155 1.51 -18.76 -2.37
C ASP A 155 0.37 -17.76 -2.47
N GLU A 156 -0.78 -18.02 -1.83
CA GLU A 156 -1.90 -17.09 -1.76
C GLU A 156 -1.51 -15.75 -1.16
N LEU A 157 -0.83 -15.74 0.00
CA LEU A 157 -0.38 -14.49 0.60
C LEU A 157 0.67 -13.77 -0.24
N ASN A 158 1.54 -14.52 -0.95
CA ASN A 158 2.48 -13.93 -1.88
C ASN A 158 1.76 -13.19 -3.01
N GLN A 159 0.79 -13.84 -3.64
CA GLN A 159 -0.04 -13.24 -4.68
C GLN A 159 -0.81 -12.02 -4.16
N GLN A 160 -1.38 -12.09 -2.96
CA GLN A 160 -2.07 -10.95 -2.34
C GLN A 160 -1.12 -9.78 -2.07
N GLN A 161 0.11 -10.03 -1.60
CA GLN A 161 1.09 -8.98 -1.37
C GLN A 161 1.52 -8.32 -2.68
N GLU A 162 1.75 -9.09 -3.75
CA GLU A 162 2.10 -8.54 -5.06
C GLU A 162 0.95 -7.73 -5.67
N ARG A 163 -0.30 -8.17 -5.52
CA ARG A 163 -1.48 -7.38 -5.89
C ARG A 163 -1.55 -6.09 -5.09
N ALA A 164 -1.43 -6.14 -3.77
CA ALA A 164 -1.46 -4.97 -2.89
C ALA A 164 -0.32 -3.97 -3.19
N LYS A 165 0.86 -4.43 -3.63
CA LYS A 165 1.95 -3.56 -4.10
C LYS A 165 1.57 -2.81 -5.38
N ARG A 166 0.98 -3.52 -6.36
CA ARG A 166 0.53 -2.93 -7.63
C ARG A 166 -0.63 -1.95 -7.42
N GLU A 167 -1.62 -2.35 -6.63
CA GLU A 167 -2.78 -1.54 -6.28
C GLU A 167 -2.36 -0.27 -5.54
N ARG A 168 -1.43 -0.37 -4.58
CA ARG A 168 -0.90 0.83 -3.90
C ARG A 168 -0.26 1.80 -4.89
N LYS A 169 0.59 1.31 -5.80
CA LYS A 169 1.23 2.18 -6.81
C LYS A 169 0.20 2.89 -7.68
N ALA A 170 -0.82 2.15 -8.14
CA ALA A 170 -1.91 2.71 -8.95
C ALA A 170 -2.74 3.73 -8.16
N ALA A 171 -3.14 3.39 -6.93
CA ALA A 171 -3.93 4.24 -6.05
C ALA A 171 -3.19 5.53 -5.69
N THR A 172 -1.89 5.45 -5.37
CA THR A 172 -1.07 6.64 -5.11
C THR A 172 -1.04 7.57 -6.32
N GLU A 173 -0.91 7.03 -7.55
CA GLU A 173 -0.91 7.86 -8.76
C GLU A 173 -2.28 8.49 -9.02
N ILE A 174 -3.38 7.74 -8.86
CA ILE A 174 -4.75 8.27 -8.96
C ILE A 174 -4.97 9.39 -7.92
N ARG A 175 -4.52 9.17 -6.68
CA ARG A 175 -4.64 10.16 -5.59
C ARG A 175 -3.86 11.44 -5.89
N ARG A 176 -2.66 11.32 -6.49
CA ARG A 176 -1.88 12.47 -6.97
C ARG A 176 -2.62 13.25 -8.06
N GLN A 177 -3.17 12.56 -9.05
CA GLN A 177 -3.89 13.20 -10.15
C GLN A 177 -5.13 13.93 -9.62
N ALA A 178 -5.92 13.29 -8.77
CA ALA A 178 -7.08 13.90 -8.12
C ALA A 178 -6.70 15.14 -7.29
N ALA A 179 -5.61 15.07 -6.52
CA ALA A 179 -5.09 16.22 -5.76
C ALA A 179 -4.71 17.40 -6.66
N ARG A 180 -4.02 17.14 -7.77
CA ARG A 180 -3.66 18.16 -8.76
C ARG A 180 -4.90 18.80 -9.36
N THR A 181 -5.91 18.01 -9.71
CA THR A 181 -7.18 18.54 -10.20
C THR A 181 -7.83 19.46 -9.17
N VAL A 182 -7.95 19.04 -7.91
CA VAL A 182 -8.50 19.88 -6.83
C VAL A 182 -7.70 21.18 -6.69
N TYR A 183 -6.37 21.09 -6.69
CA TYR A 183 -5.50 22.27 -6.59
C TYR A 183 -5.69 23.26 -7.76
N THR A 184 -5.86 22.77 -8.99
CA THR A 184 -6.12 23.60 -10.16
C THR A 184 -7.44 24.36 -10.03
N GLU A 185 -8.52 23.67 -9.65
CA GLU A 185 -9.83 24.32 -9.44
C GLU A 185 -9.79 25.32 -8.28
N LEU A 186 -9.13 24.96 -7.19
CA LEU A 186 -8.91 25.84 -6.05
C LEU A 186 -8.15 27.12 -6.45
N THR A 187 -7.13 26.99 -7.30
CA THR A 187 -6.37 28.13 -7.83
C THR A 187 -7.22 29.01 -8.73
N HIS A 188 -8.11 28.41 -9.53
CA HIS A 188 -9.06 29.13 -10.36
C HIS A 188 -10.04 29.94 -9.50
N LEU A 189 -10.66 29.31 -8.49
CA LEU A 189 -11.53 29.96 -7.52
C LEU A 189 -10.83 31.11 -6.81
N ASN A 190 -9.63 30.87 -6.28
CA ASN A 190 -8.81 31.90 -5.64
C ASN A 190 -8.53 33.08 -6.60
N GLY A 191 -8.27 32.78 -7.88
CA GLY A 191 -8.01 33.78 -8.90
C GLY A 191 -9.21 34.69 -9.19
N ILE A 192 -10.42 34.13 -9.24
CA ILE A 192 -11.65 34.91 -9.47
C ILE A 192 -12.04 35.67 -8.21
N ALA A 193 -12.10 34.99 -7.06
CA ALA A 193 -12.52 35.60 -5.81
C ALA A 193 -11.62 36.79 -5.41
N ARG A 194 -10.31 36.72 -5.67
CA ARG A 194 -9.41 37.86 -5.42
C ARG A 194 -9.67 39.09 -6.31
N LYS A 195 -10.30 38.91 -7.48
CA LYS A 195 -10.74 40.02 -8.35
C LYS A 195 -12.05 40.60 -7.85
N VAL A 196 -12.99 39.74 -7.46
CA VAL A 196 -14.30 40.13 -6.90
C VAL A 196 -14.11 40.94 -5.63
N TYR A 197 -13.33 40.40 -4.68
CA TYR A 197 -13.10 41.00 -3.37
C TYR A 197 -11.88 41.91 -3.34
N ARG A 198 -11.55 42.59 -4.46
CA ARG A 198 -10.37 43.46 -4.56
C ARG A 198 -10.38 44.55 -3.47
N ASP A 199 -11.55 45.08 -3.18
CA ASP A 199 -11.76 46.19 -2.25
C ASP A 199 -12.12 45.72 -0.83
N SER A 200 -12.12 44.40 -0.59
CA SER A 200 -12.43 43.78 0.71
C SER A 200 -11.24 42.96 1.21
N PRO A 201 -10.30 43.56 1.96
CA PRO A 201 -9.06 42.90 2.39
C PRO A 201 -9.29 41.63 3.20
N ALA A 202 -10.34 41.61 4.04
CA ALA A 202 -10.69 40.46 4.87
C ALA A 202 -11.12 39.25 4.02
N GLN A 203 -12.01 39.47 3.03
CA GLN A 203 -12.44 38.42 2.12
C GLN A 203 -11.31 38.00 1.18
N GLN A 204 -10.48 38.94 0.71
CA GLN A 204 -9.33 38.62 -0.12
C GLN A 204 -8.28 37.76 0.60
N ALA A 205 -8.13 37.92 1.92
CA ALA A 205 -7.22 37.12 2.73
C ALA A 205 -7.61 35.63 2.75
N LEU A 206 -8.91 35.31 2.73
CA LEU A 206 -9.41 33.94 2.65
C LEU A 206 -8.94 33.25 1.37
N PHE A 207 -8.91 33.97 0.23
CA PHE A 207 -8.53 33.43 -1.08
C PHE A 207 -7.04 33.54 -1.42
N LYS A 208 -6.18 33.74 -0.41
CA LYS A 208 -4.73 33.63 -0.62
C LYS A 208 -4.37 32.19 -1.01
N ALA A 209 -3.47 32.05 -1.98
CA ALA A 209 -3.01 30.75 -2.42
C ALA A 209 -2.07 30.14 -1.36
N LEU A 210 -2.20 28.83 -1.11
CA LEU A 210 -1.32 28.12 -0.20
C LEU A 210 0.13 28.01 -0.73
N ALA A 211 0.33 28.10 -2.06
CA ALA A 211 1.65 28.12 -2.73
C ALA A 211 1.79 29.30 -3.70
N ASN A 212 3.05 29.68 -3.96
CA ASN A 212 3.41 30.76 -4.86
C ASN A 212 3.17 30.37 -6.33
N ARG A 213 2.49 31.21 -7.12
CA ARG A 213 2.05 30.93 -8.50
C ARG A 213 3.16 30.46 -9.46
N ASN A 214 4.42 30.80 -9.16
CA ASN A 214 5.57 30.51 -10.02
C ASN A 214 6.26 29.17 -9.71
N ASN A 215 5.80 28.44 -8.70
CA ASN A 215 6.34 27.12 -8.36
C ASN A 215 5.19 26.27 -7.78
N PRO A 216 4.52 25.42 -8.59
CA PRO A 216 3.48 24.55 -8.06
C PRO A 216 4.07 23.73 -6.90
N PRO A 217 3.32 23.54 -5.80
CA PRO A 217 3.82 22.79 -4.66
C PRO A 217 4.15 21.38 -5.13
N ILE A 218 5.36 20.92 -4.83
CA ILE A 218 5.71 19.51 -4.92
C ILE A 218 4.81 18.81 -3.91
N LEU A 219 3.78 18.09 -4.37
CA LEU A 219 2.87 17.39 -3.45
C LEU A 219 3.71 16.44 -2.61
N GLU A 220 3.46 16.30 -1.32
CA GLU A 220 4.28 15.49 -0.41
C GLU A 220 4.47 14.02 -0.88
N ALA A 221 3.54 13.53 -1.70
CA ALA A 221 3.62 12.27 -2.43
C ALA A 221 4.74 12.20 -3.51
N GLU A 222 5.39 13.31 -3.85
CA GLU A 222 6.47 13.46 -4.83
C GLU A 222 7.87 13.42 -4.20
N LEU A 223 7.97 13.46 -2.86
CA LEU A 223 9.24 13.21 -2.18
C LEU A 223 9.61 11.73 -2.34
N PRO A 224 10.80 11.38 -2.88
CA PRO A 224 11.28 10.02 -2.80
C PRO A 224 11.32 9.64 -1.32
N LYS A 225 10.48 8.68 -0.91
CA LYS A 225 10.66 8.02 0.38
C LYS A 225 12.10 7.52 0.36
N GLN A 226 12.98 8.14 1.15
CA GLN A 226 14.32 7.63 1.37
C GLN A 226 14.15 6.18 1.80
N SER A 227 14.52 5.27 0.91
CA SER A 227 14.50 3.85 1.16
C SER A 227 15.43 3.58 2.34
N ALA A 228 14.82 3.28 3.49
CA ALA A 228 15.47 2.61 4.61
C ALA A 228 15.32 1.10 4.40
#